data_AF-A0A163J2G1-F1
#
_entry.id   AF-A0A163J2G1-F1
#
_cell.length_a   1.000
_cell.length_b   1.000
_cell.length_c   1.000
_cell.angle_alpha   90.00
_cell.angle_beta   90.00
_cell.angle_gamma   90.00
#
_symmetry.space_group_name_H-M   'P 1'
#
loop_
_entity.id
_entity.type
_entity.pdbx_description
1 polymer ?
#
loop_
_entity_poly.entity_id
_entity_poly.type
_entity_poly.pdbx_seq_one_letter_code
_entity_poly.pdbx_strand_id
1 'polypeptide(L)'
;MEPEVTTKYIDWIIDQLQHKDQTWQQQRLDDLTRLVQNQQSELCLFLLTADALQSQYAQQHCRHGETLTQLVQDSFVHNNKMDRLHRQQQLNKQKLQHLESQLHHWRTDAAERRNKKAMREKQYHQVYFVPVINAQYKKKYMRARDKNSAVEQHVSDLHRVMDGVKARVRQEQQQWAAGLHQRQVLEDQQHTVKAALERLDQLMKDLADTRNFWFQFKAHHVERYLALCQGGIDVEQWPRSATMDYEQHYQNGRQWRTWKEITFECTHCHATIEGWPHLDTSAQLTCLPCMKPVDPLLSPIPCITSHRHNPRPRLPSIPSILSSTLPYVKKLKSALNTKIDFLANNSLLVSRHFYRSILT
;
A
#
# COMPACT_ATOMS: atom_id res chain seq x y z
N MET A 1 -23.62 -1.82 39.51
CA MET A 1 -24.29 -2.20 38.24
C MET A 1 -25.33 -1.13 38.00
N GLU A 2 -25.04 -0.20 37.10
CA GLU A 2 -26.04 0.80 36.71
C GLU A 2 -27.18 0.08 35.98
N PRO A 3 -28.45 0.43 36.24
CA PRO A 3 -29.57 -0.19 35.55
C PRO A 3 -29.48 0.11 34.06
N GLU A 4 -29.23 -0.92 33.26
CA GLU A 4 -29.36 -0.82 31.81
C GLU A 4 -30.84 -0.56 31.49
N VAL A 5 -31.13 0.46 30.67
CA VAL A 5 -32.48 0.67 30.16
C VAL A 5 -32.81 -0.48 29.23
N THR A 6 -33.45 -1.47 29.82
CA THR A 6 -34.13 -2.54 29.12
C THR A 6 -35.57 -2.09 28.89
N THR A 7 -36.13 -2.55 27.80
CA THR A 7 -37.54 -2.46 27.48
C THR A 7 -38.40 -2.97 28.62
N LYS A 8 -37.97 -4.04 29.31
CA LYS A 8 -38.59 -4.55 30.54
C LYS A 8 -38.63 -3.53 31.67
N TYR A 9 -37.59 -2.70 31.80
CA TYR A 9 -37.54 -1.64 32.80
C TYR A 9 -38.46 -0.46 32.42
N ILE A 10 -38.50 -0.08 31.14
CA ILE A 10 -39.42 0.96 30.64
C ILE A 10 -40.88 0.50 30.78
N ASP A 11 -41.21 -0.70 30.30
CA ASP A 11 -42.55 -1.28 30.38
C ASP A 11 -42.98 -1.48 31.83
N TRP A 12 -42.07 -1.89 32.72
CA TRP A 12 -42.34 -1.95 34.17
C TRP A 12 -42.65 -0.58 34.76
N ILE A 13 -41.89 0.46 34.40
CA ILE A 13 -42.19 1.83 34.85
C ILE A 13 -43.59 2.23 34.38
N ILE A 14 -43.92 1.98 33.11
CA ILE A 14 -45.23 2.35 32.52
C ILE A 14 -46.39 1.64 33.22
N ASP A 15 -46.27 0.34 33.49
CA ASP A 15 -47.28 -0.43 34.24
C ASP A 15 -47.45 0.11 35.67
N GLN A 16 -46.37 0.56 36.31
CA GLN A 16 -46.44 1.14 37.65
C GLN A 16 -46.99 2.58 37.67
N LEU A 17 -46.87 3.32 36.56
CA LEU A 17 -47.40 4.68 36.45
C LEU A 17 -48.94 4.68 36.56
N GLN A 18 -49.66 3.63 36.15
CA GLN A 18 -51.13 3.60 36.18
C GLN A 18 -51.78 3.60 37.58
N HIS A 19 -51.01 3.33 38.64
CA HIS A 19 -51.57 3.02 39.97
C HIS A 19 -50.93 3.80 41.15
N LYS A 20 -50.18 4.87 40.88
CA LYS A 20 -49.36 5.57 41.88
C LYS A 20 -49.60 7.08 41.89
N ASP A 21 -49.20 7.73 42.99
CA ASP A 21 -49.31 9.17 43.18
C ASP A 21 -48.53 9.97 42.12
N GLN A 22 -49.06 11.13 41.74
CA GLN A 22 -48.50 12.01 40.71
C GLN A 22 -47.05 12.43 40.99
N THR A 23 -46.67 12.60 42.26
CA THR A 23 -45.29 12.94 42.67
C THR A 23 -44.31 11.79 42.38
N TRP A 24 -44.74 10.54 42.60
CA TRP A 24 -43.94 9.35 42.29
C TRP A 24 -43.77 9.17 40.79
N GLN A 25 -44.84 9.41 40.02
CA GLN A 25 -44.81 9.37 38.56
C GLN A 25 -43.81 10.38 37.99
N GLN A 26 -43.86 11.63 38.47
CA GLN A 26 -42.95 12.69 38.03
C GLN A 26 -41.49 12.33 38.33
N GLN A 27 -41.19 11.85 39.54
CA GLN A 27 -39.83 11.44 39.91
C GLN A 27 -39.28 10.32 39.01
N ARG A 28 -40.11 9.36 38.63
CA ARG A 28 -39.69 8.27 37.72
C ARG A 28 -39.52 8.70 36.28
N LEU A 29 -40.33 9.64 35.81
CA LEU A 29 -40.14 10.28 34.50
C LEU A 29 -38.84 11.09 34.45
N ASP A 30 -38.51 11.79 35.53
CA ASP A 30 -37.25 12.52 35.64
C ASP A 30 -36.03 11.56 35.67
N ASP A 31 -36.13 10.43 36.38
CA ASP A 31 -35.11 9.36 36.36
C ASP A 31 -34.90 8.81 34.95
N LEU A 32 -35.99 8.46 34.25
CA LEU A 32 -35.95 7.95 32.88
C LEU A 32 -35.35 8.97 31.92
N THR A 33 -35.79 10.23 32.02
CA THR A 33 -35.29 11.34 31.20
C THR A 33 -33.79 11.51 31.37
N ARG A 34 -33.29 11.53 32.62
CA ARG A 34 -31.85 11.61 32.89
C ARG A 34 -31.08 10.44 32.29
N LEU A 35 -31.64 9.24 32.34
CA LEU A 35 -30.98 8.06 31.78
C LEU A 35 -30.90 8.13 30.25
N VAL A 36 -31.99 8.50 29.57
CA VAL A 36 -32.00 8.66 28.12
C VAL A 36 -31.09 9.83 27.68
N GLN A 37 -31.03 10.91 28.46
CA GLN A 37 -30.06 12.00 28.24
C GLN A 37 -28.61 11.54 28.40
N ASN A 38 -28.31 10.72 29.41
CA ASN A 38 -26.99 10.12 29.58
C ASN A 38 -26.63 9.26 28.36
N GLN A 39 -27.54 8.40 27.89
CA GLN A 39 -27.33 7.61 26.67
C GLN A 39 -27.13 8.49 25.43
N GLN A 40 -27.89 9.59 25.30
CA GLN A 40 -27.68 10.54 24.21
C GLN A 40 -26.28 11.16 24.27
N SER A 41 -25.79 11.49 25.47
CA SER A 41 -24.43 12.02 25.66
C SER A 41 -23.35 11.00 25.31
N GLU A 42 -23.53 9.73 25.71
CA GLU A 42 -22.62 8.63 25.34
C GLU A 42 -22.59 8.42 23.82
N LEU A 43 -23.75 8.43 23.16
CA LEU A 43 -23.85 8.32 21.71
C LEU A 43 -23.20 9.51 21.00
N CYS A 44 -23.36 10.73 21.51
CA CYS A 44 -22.68 11.90 20.98
C CYS A 44 -21.15 11.76 21.10
N LEU A 45 -20.65 11.32 22.26
CA LEU A 45 -19.23 11.08 22.48
C LEU A 45 -18.70 9.98 21.54
N PHE A 46 -19.46 8.89 21.38
CA PHE A 46 -19.17 7.83 20.42
C PHE A 46 -19.01 8.39 19.01
N LEU A 47 -19.97 9.19 18.54
CA LEU A 47 -19.99 9.71 17.17
C LEU A 47 -18.80 10.65 16.93
N LEU A 48 -18.49 11.51 17.90
CA LEU A 48 -17.29 12.36 17.84
C LEU A 48 -16.01 11.52 17.79
N THR A 49 -15.94 10.45 18.58
CA THR A 49 -14.78 9.56 18.60
C THR A 49 -14.62 8.85 17.26
N ALA A 50 -15.73 8.37 16.68
CA ALA A 50 -15.74 7.74 15.37
C ALA A 50 -15.32 8.71 14.25
N ASP A 51 -15.74 9.97 14.29
CA ASP A 51 -15.33 10.99 13.32
C ASP A 51 -13.83 11.32 13.43
N ALA A 52 -13.30 11.40 14.65
CA ALA A 52 -11.87 11.59 14.89
C ALA A 52 -11.05 10.39 14.40
N LEU A 53 -11.51 9.16 14.66
CA LEU A 53 -10.93 7.92 14.13
C LEU A 53 -10.94 7.89 12.60
N GLN A 54 -12.07 8.21 11.98
CA GLN A 54 -12.20 8.25 10.53
C GLN A 54 -11.24 9.27 9.90
N SER A 55 -11.04 10.42 10.57
CA SER A 55 -10.08 11.44 10.13
C SER A 55 -8.64 10.95 10.22
N GLN A 56 -8.27 10.25 11.31
CA GLN A 56 -6.95 9.66 11.47
C GLN A 56 -6.70 8.55 10.43
N TYR A 57 -7.66 7.66 10.21
CA TYR A 57 -7.54 6.60 9.19
C TYR A 57 -7.47 7.15 7.77
N ALA A 58 -8.24 8.19 7.44
CA ALA A 58 -8.12 8.85 6.15
C ALA A 58 -6.71 9.44 5.94
N GLN A 59 -6.11 10.03 6.98
CA GLN A 59 -4.74 10.51 6.92
C GLN A 59 -3.73 9.36 6.73
N GLN A 60 -3.88 8.26 7.47
CA GLN A 60 -3.04 7.07 7.33
C GLN A 60 -3.17 6.45 5.93
N HIS A 61 -4.39 6.36 5.41
CA HIS A 61 -4.67 5.88 4.05
C HIS A 61 -3.94 6.74 3.01
N CYS A 62 -3.98 8.08 3.11
CA CYS A 62 -3.21 8.97 2.25
C CYS A 62 -1.70 8.69 2.33
N ARG A 63 -1.13 8.61 3.54
CA ARG A 63 0.30 8.33 3.75
C ARG A 63 0.72 6.98 3.15
N HIS A 64 -0.08 5.94 3.34
CA HIS A 64 0.18 4.63 2.76
C HIS A 64 0.04 4.62 1.24
N GLY A 65 -0.93 5.36 0.69
CA GLY A 65 -1.09 5.56 -0.76
C GLY A 65 0.12 6.26 -1.41
N GLU A 66 0.65 7.29 -0.76
CA GLU A 66 1.89 7.97 -1.18
C GLU A 66 3.08 7.00 -1.12
N THR A 67 3.22 6.25 -0.03
CA THR A 67 4.28 5.24 0.14
C THR A 67 4.20 4.17 -0.95
N LEU A 68 3.00 3.66 -1.26
CA LEU A 68 2.80 2.68 -2.32
C LEU A 68 3.19 3.24 -3.69
N THR A 69 2.82 4.50 -3.97
CA THR A 69 3.18 5.18 -5.23
C THR A 69 4.69 5.30 -5.36
N GLN A 70 5.38 5.68 -4.29
CA GLN A 70 6.83 5.74 -4.25
C GLN A 70 7.46 4.36 -4.49
N LEU A 71 6.98 3.31 -3.81
CA LEU A 71 7.49 1.94 -4.00
C LEU A 71 7.29 1.42 -5.42
N VAL A 72 6.19 1.79 -6.08
CA VAL A 72 5.94 1.45 -7.49
C VAL A 72 6.93 2.17 -8.40
N GLN A 73 7.20 3.44 -8.15
CA GLN A 73 8.20 4.21 -8.90
C GLN A 73 9.62 3.64 -8.71
N ASP A 74 9.98 3.29 -7.47
CA ASP A 74 11.28 2.70 -7.16
C ASP A 74 11.45 1.33 -7.83
N SER A 75 10.41 0.49 -7.82
CA SER A 75 10.38 -0.78 -8.55
C SER A 75 10.57 -0.56 -10.06
N PHE A 76 9.91 0.43 -10.65
CA PHE A 76 10.10 0.78 -12.05
C PHE A 76 11.53 1.22 -12.38
N VAL A 77 12.12 2.11 -11.56
CA VAL A 77 13.51 2.54 -11.72
C VAL A 77 14.47 1.35 -11.61
N HIS A 78 14.22 0.46 -10.64
CA HIS A 78 15.04 -0.72 -10.43
C HIS A 78 14.93 -1.72 -11.59
N ASN A 79 13.75 -1.95 -12.13
CA ASN A 79 13.54 -2.81 -13.30
C ASN A 79 14.28 -2.27 -14.53
N ASN A 80 14.22 -0.95 -14.77
CA ASN A 80 14.98 -0.32 -15.86
C ASN A 80 16.51 -0.49 -15.67
N LYS A 81 17.00 -0.39 -14.44
CA LYS A 81 18.42 -0.63 -14.13
C LYS A 81 18.81 -2.08 -14.42
N MET A 82 17.96 -3.03 -14.03
CA MET A 82 18.16 -4.45 -14.33
C MET A 82 18.20 -4.69 -15.84
N ASP A 83 17.25 -4.17 -16.60
CA ASP A 83 17.25 -4.32 -18.06
C ASP A 83 18.52 -3.77 -18.73
N ARG A 84 19.07 -2.69 -18.19
CA ARG A 84 20.37 -2.14 -18.66
C ARG A 84 21.52 -3.09 -18.34
N LEU A 85 21.59 -3.61 -17.12
CA LEU A 85 22.61 -4.59 -16.73
C LEU A 85 22.52 -5.86 -17.57
N HIS A 86 21.30 -6.33 -17.88
CA HIS A 86 21.10 -7.49 -18.73
C HIS A 86 21.64 -7.27 -20.15
N ARG A 87 21.31 -6.13 -20.77
CA ARG A 87 21.84 -5.75 -22.08
C ARG A 87 23.36 -5.65 -22.07
N GLN A 88 23.94 -5.05 -21.04
CA GLN A 88 25.39 -4.91 -20.91
C GLN A 88 26.08 -6.28 -20.77
N GLN A 89 25.48 -7.18 -19.99
CA GLN A 89 25.96 -8.55 -19.86
C GLN A 89 25.94 -9.30 -21.20
N GLN A 90 24.87 -9.15 -21.99
CA GLN A 90 24.79 -9.74 -23.33
C GLN A 90 25.89 -9.20 -24.27
N LEU A 91 26.13 -7.89 -24.27
CA LEU A 91 27.18 -7.27 -25.06
C LEU A 91 28.58 -7.76 -24.65
N ASN A 92 28.84 -7.87 -23.34
CA ASN A 92 30.11 -8.38 -22.84
C ASN A 92 30.31 -9.85 -23.19
N LYS A 93 29.25 -10.68 -23.16
CA LYS A 93 29.29 -12.09 -23.61
C LYS A 93 29.64 -12.19 -25.09
N GLN A 94 29.01 -11.40 -25.96
CA GLN A 94 29.34 -11.36 -27.39
C GLN A 94 30.79 -10.92 -27.63
N LYS A 95 31.24 -9.88 -26.92
CA LYS A 95 32.63 -9.41 -26.99
C LYS A 95 33.62 -10.50 -26.56
N LEU A 96 33.29 -11.27 -25.53
CA LEU A 96 34.13 -12.35 -25.03
C LEU A 96 34.23 -13.49 -26.07
N GLN A 97 33.13 -13.89 -26.69
CA GLN A 97 33.12 -14.88 -27.79
C GLN A 97 33.97 -14.42 -28.98
N HIS A 98 33.88 -13.14 -29.33
CA HIS A 98 34.70 -12.56 -30.39
C HIS A 98 36.20 -12.60 -30.04
N LEU A 99 36.57 -12.19 -28.83
CA LEU A 99 37.95 -12.23 -28.34
C LEU A 99 38.50 -13.66 -28.26
N GLU A 100 37.68 -14.63 -27.87
CA GLU A 100 38.06 -16.05 -27.86
C GLU A 100 38.37 -16.57 -29.27
N SER A 101 37.57 -16.17 -30.25
CA SER A 101 37.80 -16.52 -31.66
C SER A 101 39.09 -15.90 -32.20
N GLN A 102 39.32 -14.61 -31.91
CA GLN A 102 40.58 -13.93 -32.25
C GLN A 102 41.78 -14.60 -31.57
N LEU A 103 41.66 -14.90 -30.28
CA LEU A 103 42.72 -15.53 -29.51
C LEU A 103 43.08 -16.91 -30.08
N HIS A 104 42.09 -17.69 -30.52
CA HIS A 104 42.34 -18.96 -31.19
C HIS A 104 43.17 -18.77 -32.48
N HIS A 105 42.78 -17.82 -33.33
CA HIS A 105 43.52 -17.50 -34.55
C HIS A 105 44.98 -17.11 -34.26
N TRP A 106 45.21 -16.19 -33.31
CA TRP A 106 46.55 -15.73 -32.96
C TRP A 106 47.41 -16.79 -32.27
N ARG A 107 46.82 -17.72 -31.51
CA ARG A 107 47.52 -18.87 -30.95
C ARG A 107 48.04 -19.80 -32.06
N THR A 108 47.25 -20.00 -33.11
CA THR A 108 47.67 -20.81 -34.27
C THR A 108 48.80 -20.13 -35.03
N ASP A 109 48.71 -18.82 -35.33
CA ASP A 109 49.83 -18.09 -35.97
C ASP A 109 51.07 -18.08 -35.07
N ALA A 110 50.94 -17.88 -33.75
CA ALA A 110 52.06 -17.95 -32.81
C ALA A 110 52.77 -19.31 -32.89
N ALA A 111 52.02 -20.42 -32.92
CA ALA A 111 52.59 -21.76 -33.05
C ALA A 111 53.35 -21.93 -34.39
N GLU A 112 52.79 -21.45 -35.50
CA GLU A 112 53.49 -21.45 -36.79
C GLU A 112 54.77 -20.61 -36.77
N ARG A 113 54.73 -19.43 -36.14
CA ARG A 113 55.88 -18.53 -36.03
C ARG A 113 56.98 -19.13 -35.16
N ARG A 114 56.63 -19.80 -34.05
CA ARG A 114 57.59 -20.54 -33.21
C ARG A 114 58.28 -21.62 -34.02
N ASN A 115 57.53 -22.40 -34.79
CA ASN A 115 58.08 -23.45 -35.66
C ASN A 115 59.01 -22.87 -36.74
N LYS A 116 58.59 -21.78 -37.40
CA LYS A 116 59.41 -21.07 -38.40
C LYS A 116 60.69 -20.51 -37.78
N LYS A 117 60.62 -19.90 -36.59
CA LYS A 117 61.79 -19.42 -35.83
C LYS A 117 62.75 -20.57 -35.55
N ALA A 118 62.26 -21.68 -34.98
CA ALA A 118 63.06 -22.84 -34.64
C ALA A 118 63.77 -23.45 -35.86
N MET A 119 63.09 -23.52 -37.01
CA MET A 119 63.71 -23.97 -38.26
C MET A 119 64.82 -23.02 -38.74
N ARG A 120 64.60 -21.70 -38.66
CA ARG A 120 65.63 -20.70 -39.04
C ARG A 120 66.82 -20.71 -38.09
N GLU A 121 66.58 -20.96 -36.80
CA GLU A 121 67.61 -21.14 -35.78
C GLU A 121 68.50 -22.34 -36.10
N LYS A 122 67.90 -23.50 -36.41
CA LYS A 122 68.64 -24.69 -36.87
C LYS A 122 69.49 -24.41 -38.11
N GLN A 123 68.92 -23.78 -39.13
CA GLN A 123 69.65 -23.40 -40.35
C GLN A 123 70.80 -22.45 -40.07
N TYR A 124 70.59 -21.46 -39.19
CA TYR A 124 71.63 -20.53 -38.76
C TYR A 124 72.81 -21.25 -38.08
N HIS A 125 72.52 -22.16 -37.16
CA HIS A 125 73.54 -22.96 -36.47
C HIS A 125 74.29 -23.94 -37.39
N GLN A 126 73.72 -24.33 -38.53
CA GLN A 126 74.42 -25.18 -39.50
C GLN A 126 75.49 -24.45 -40.31
N VAL A 127 75.41 -23.12 -40.43
CA VAL A 127 76.28 -22.32 -41.33
C VAL A 127 77.03 -21.19 -40.61
N TYR A 128 76.98 -21.15 -39.28
CA TYR A 128 77.55 -20.04 -38.49
C TYR A 128 79.07 -19.89 -38.66
N PHE A 129 79.78 -20.98 -38.97
CA PHE A 129 81.22 -20.99 -39.18
C PHE A 129 81.67 -20.42 -40.54
N VAL A 130 80.75 -20.17 -41.49
CA VAL A 130 81.06 -19.58 -42.80
C VAL A 130 80.68 -18.08 -42.80
N PRO A 131 81.63 -17.13 -42.72
CA PRO A 131 81.32 -15.73 -42.42
C PRO A 131 80.31 -15.05 -43.36
N VAL A 132 80.46 -15.27 -44.69
CA VAL A 132 79.58 -14.64 -45.70
C VAL A 132 78.16 -15.18 -45.64
N ILE A 133 78.02 -16.49 -45.42
CA ILE A 133 76.71 -17.17 -45.37
C ILE A 133 76.04 -16.92 -44.02
N ASN A 134 76.79 -16.94 -42.92
CA ASN A 134 76.37 -16.64 -41.56
C ASN A 134 75.60 -15.31 -41.50
N ALA A 135 76.14 -14.23 -42.08
CA ALA A 135 75.50 -12.92 -42.05
C ALA A 135 74.08 -12.92 -42.66
N GLN A 136 73.85 -13.67 -43.74
CA GLN A 136 72.53 -13.77 -44.38
C GLN A 136 71.54 -14.59 -43.53
N TYR A 137 71.97 -15.72 -43.00
CA TYR A 137 71.10 -16.57 -42.16
C TYR A 137 70.81 -15.93 -40.79
N LYS A 138 71.77 -15.19 -40.21
CA LYS A 138 71.55 -14.37 -39.01
C LYS A 138 70.42 -13.37 -39.22
N LYS A 139 70.44 -12.63 -40.34
CA LYS A 139 69.37 -11.68 -40.71
C LYS A 139 68.01 -12.37 -40.83
N LYS A 140 67.95 -13.56 -41.46
CA LYS A 140 66.72 -14.36 -41.57
C LYS A 140 66.19 -14.82 -40.20
N TYR A 141 67.08 -15.30 -39.32
CA TYR A 141 66.74 -15.70 -37.96
C TYR A 141 66.20 -14.52 -37.14
N MET A 142 66.90 -13.39 -37.11
CA MET A 142 66.48 -12.20 -36.35
C MET A 142 65.09 -11.73 -36.79
N ARG A 143 64.82 -11.65 -38.10
CA ARG A 143 63.48 -11.33 -38.62
C ARG A 143 62.41 -12.32 -38.18
N ALA A 144 62.72 -13.62 -38.14
CA ALA A 144 61.78 -14.63 -37.66
C ALA A 144 61.53 -14.50 -36.14
N ARG A 145 62.57 -14.19 -35.36
CA ARG A 145 62.50 -13.93 -33.92
C ARG A 145 61.62 -12.72 -33.62
N ASP A 146 61.86 -11.60 -34.28
CA ASP A 146 61.13 -10.35 -34.03
C ASP A 146 59.64 -10.51 -34.40
N LYS A 147 59.36 -11.18 -35.53
CA LYS A 147 57.98 -11.53 -35.91
C LYS A 147 57.30 -12.47 -34.91
N ASN A 148 58.02 -13.46 -34.39
CA ASN A 148 57.48 -14.32 -33.34
C ASN A 148 57.16 -13.50 -32.08
N SER A 149 58.10 -12.67 -31.63
CA SER A 149 57.92 -11.81 -30.46
C SER A 149 56.70 -10.88 -30.60
N ALA A 150 56.50 -10.30 -31.77
CA ALA A 150 55.34 -9.45 -32.04
C ALA A 150 54.01 -10.21 -31.91
N VAL A 151 53.94 -11.45 -32.41
CA VAL A 151 52.73 -12.28 -32.32
C VAL A 151 52.48 -12.74 -30.88
N GLU A 152 53.51 -13.13 -30.13
CA GLU A 152 53.38 -13.45 -28.69
C GLU A 152 52.86 -12.26 -27.87
N GLN A 153 53.33 -11.05 -28.20
CA GLN A 153 52.85 -9.84 -27.56
C GLN A 153 51.36 -9.63 -27.83
N HIS A 154 50.91 -9.83 -29.08
CA HIS A 154 49.49 -9.74 -29.42
C HIS A 154 48.62 -10.77 -28.68
N VAL A 155 49.09 -12.01 -28.52
CA VAL A 155 48.39 -13.03 -27.72
C VAL A 155 48.25 -12.58 -26.26
N SER A 156 49.33 -12.04 -25.70
CA SER A 156 49.36 -11.52 -24.31
C SER A 156 48.42 -10.32 -24.13
N ASP A 157 48.41 -9.40 -25.09
CA ASP A 157 47.51 -8.24 -25.08
C ASP A 157 46.04 -8.66 -25.16
N LEU A 158 45.72 -9.66 -25.99
CA LEU A 158 44.37 -10.22 -26.08
C LEU A 158 43.92 -10.89 -24.78
N HIS A 159 44.80 -11.65 -24.11
CA HIS A 159 44.51 -12.21 -22.79
C HIS A 159 44.17 -11.12 -21.79
N ARG A 160 44.98 -10.06 -21.73
CA ARG A 160 44.73 -8.93 -20.82
C ARG A 160 43.37 -8.27 -21.07
N VAL A 161 43.01 -8.06 -22.33
CA VAL A 161 41.69 -7.49 -22.70
C VAL A 161 40.55 -8.43 -22.30
N MET A 162 40.71 -9.73 -22.55
CA MET A 162 39.72 -10.75 -22.21
C MET A 162 39.51 -10.88 -20.70
N ASP A 163 40.58 -10.84 -19.90
CA ASP A 163 40.49 -10.87 -18.44
C ASP A 163 39.74 -9.64 -17.91
N GLY A 164 39.98 -8.46 -18.51
CA GLY A 164 39.19 -7.26 -18.21
C GLY A 164 37.69 -7.40 -18.53
N VAL A 165 37.34 -8.09 -19.63
CA VAL A 165 35.93 -8.40 -19.95
C VAL A 165 35.35 -9.40 -18.95
N LYS A 166 36.08 -10.48 -18.62
CA LYS A 166 35.65 -11.49 -17.64
C LYS A 166 35.40 -10.89 -16.26
N ALA A 167 36.27 -9.98 -15.81
CA ALA A 167 36.10 -9.25 -14.57
C ALA A 167 34.80 -8.44 -14.56
N ARG A 168 34.51 -7.70 -15.64
CA ARG A 168 33.25 -6.95 -15.79
C ARG A 168 32.02 -7.85 -15.77
N VAL A 169 32.05 -8.98 -16.48
CA VAL A 169 30.93 -9.95 -16.48
C VAL A 169 30.64 -10.48 -15.09
N ARG A 170 31.68 -10.81 -14.30
CA ARG A 170 31.52 -11.25 -12.91
C ARG A 170 30.91 -10.16 -12.03
N GLN A 171 31.40 -8.93 -12.17
CA GLN A 171 30.86 -7.77 -11.44
C GLN A 171 29.39 -7.53 -11.78
N GLU A 172 29.03 -7.57 -13.06
CA GLU A 172 27.64 -7.42 -13.52
C GLU A 172 26.75 -8.55 -13.00
N GLN A 173 27.26 -9.79 -12.92
CA GLN A 173 26.52 -10.92 -12.35
C GLN A 173 26.25 -10.74 -10.85
N GLN A 174 27.22 -10.22 -10.09
CA GLN A 174 27.02 -9.87 -8.68
C GLN A 174 25.98 -8.75 -8.52
N GLN A 175 26.07 -7.70 -9.34
CA GLN A 175 25.09 -6.60 -9.34
C GLN A 175 23.70 -7.08 -9.72
N TRP A 176 23.57 -8.02 -10.66
CA TRP A 176 22.31 -8.64 -11.03
C TRP A 176 21.70 -9.44 -9.87
N ALA A 177 22.50 -10.27 -9.18
CA ALA A 177 22.04 -11.02 -8.02
C ALA A 177 21.57 -10.10 -6.88
N ALA A 178 22.34 -9.05 -6.58
CA ALA A 178 21.94 -8.03 -5.62
C ALA A 178 20.65 -7.31 -6.03
N GLY A 179 20.51 -7.00 -7.33
CA GLY A 179 19.31 -6.38 -7.86
C GLY A 179 18.06 -7.28 -7.79
N LEU A 180 18.20 -8.59 -7.98
CA LEU A 180 17.11 -9.53 -7.78
C LEU A 180 16.62 -9.54 -6.32
N HIS A 181 17.55 -9.54 -5.36
CA HIS A 181 17.20 -9.47 -3.95
C HIS A 181 16.49 -8.16 -3.60
N GLN A 182 17.00 -7.03 -4.09
CA GLN A 182 16.37 -5.72 -3.88
C GLN A 182 14.96 -5.65 -4.48
N ARG A 183 14.74 -6.27 -5.64
CA ARG A 183 13.41 -6.35 -6.25
C ARG A 183 12.42 -7.12 -5.37
N GLN A 184 12.84 -8.26 -4.81
CA GLN A 184 11.99 -9.04 -3.90
C GLN A 184 11.61 -8.23 -2.66
N VAL A 185 12.56 -7.52 -2.05
CA VAL A 185 12.30 -6.63 -0.90
C VAL A 185 11.26 -5.55 -1.25
N LEU A 186 11.36 -4.92 -2.43
CA LEU A 186 10.38 -3.93 -2.87
C LEU A 186 9.00 -4.54 -3.11
N GLU A 187 8.93 -5.75 -3.68
CA GLU A 187 7.67 -6.48 -3.90
C GLU A 187 7.01 -6.83 -2.55
N ASP A 188 7.77 -7.33 -1.58
CA ASP A 188 7.27 -7.66 -0.23
C ASP A 188 6.75 -6.41 0.50
N GLN A 189 7.47 -5.29 0.39
CA GLN A 189 7.03 -4.00 0.94
C GLN A 189 5.74 -3.51 0.28
N GLN A 190 5.61 -3.62 -1.04
CA GLN A 190 4.38 -3.25 -1.75
C GLN A 190 3.20 -4.11 -1.29
N HIS A 191 3.38 -5.41 -1.12
CA HIS A 191 2.33 -6.30 -0.62
C HIS A 191 1.90 -5.94 0.80
N THR A 192 2.86 -5.64 1.67
CA THR A 192 2.60 -5.23 3.06
C THR A 192 1.79 -3.94 3.11
N VAL A 193 2.17 -2.92 2.34
CA VAL A 193 1.45 -1.64 2.31
C VAL A 193 0.06 -1.78 1.69
N LYS A 194 -0.11 -2.61 0.65
CA LYS A 194 -1.42 -2.89 0.06
C LYS A 194 -2.36 -3.57 1.05
N ALA A 195 -1.88 -4.59 1.76
CA ALA A 195 -2.67 -5.27 2.79
C ALA A 195 -3.07 -4.30 3.92
N ALA A 196 -2.19 -3.37 4.29
CA ALA A 196 -2.51 -2.33 5.27
C ALA A 196 -3.59 -1.35 4.76
N LEU A 197 -3.52 -0.94 3.49
CA LEU A 197 -4.56 -0.11 2.86
C LEU A 197 -5.92 -0.83 2.83
N GLU A 198 -5.96 -2.08 2.40
CA GLU A 198 -7.19 -2.88 2.36
C GLU A 198 -7.80 -3.04 3.76
N ARG A 199 -6.96 -3.26 4.78
CA ARG A 199 -7.41 -3.31 6.17
C ARG A 199 -7.97 -1.97 6.64
N LEU A 200 -7.33 -0.85 6.30
CA LEU A 200 -7.81 0.49 6.64
C LEU A 200 -9.15 0.82 5.96
N ASP A 201 -9.30 0.46 4.68
CA ASP A 201 -10.55 0.64 3.94
C ASP A 201 -11.70 -0.12 4.61
N GLN A 202 -11.45 -1.37 5.02
CA GLN A 202 -12.42 -2.19 5.74
C GLN A 202 -12.80 -1.54 7.08
N LEU A 203 -11.82 -1.10 7.88
CA LEU A 203 -12.07 -0.42 9.15
C LEU A 203 -12.85 0.89 8.98
N MET A 204 -12.52 1.69 7.97
CA MET A 204 -13.24 2.94 7.66
C MET A 204 -14.68 2.66 7.23
N LYS A 205 -14.92 1.59 6.47
CA LYS A 205 -16.26 1.15 6.09
C LYS A 205 -17.07 0.70 7.29
N ASP A 206 -16.50 -0.17 8.13
CA ASP A 206 -17.17 -0.68 9.33
C ASP A 206 -17.50 0.46 10.31
N LEU A 207 -16.59 1.42 10.49
CA LEU A 207 -16.86 2.63 11.27
C LEU A 207 -17.99 3.47 10.67
N ALA A 208 -18.03 3.64 9.35
CA ALA A 208 -19.09 4.41 8.67
C ALA A 208 -20.46 3.74 8.82
N ASP A 209 -20.53 2.42 8.65
CA ASP A 209 -21.75 1.64 8.82
C ASP A 209 -22.23 1.70 10.28
N THR A 210 -21.32 1.54 11.24
CA THR A 210 -21.63 1.66 12.68
C THR A 210 -22.13 3.07 13.03
N ARG A 211 -21.47 4.11 12.49
CA ARG A 211 -21.88 5.51 12.71
C ARG A 211 -23.27 5.77 12.16
N ASN A 212 -23.56 5.31 10.94
CA ASN A 212 -24.87 5.46 10.32
C ASN A 212 -25.96 4.77 11.14
N PHE A 213 -25.67 3.56 11.62
CA PHE A 213 -26.58 2.83 12.51
C PHE A 213 -26.92 3.65 13.77
N TRP A 214 -25.91 4.12 14.53
CA TRP A 214 -26.15 4.87 15.76
C TRP A 214 -26.78 6.24 15.52
N PHE A 215 -26.47 6.88 14.40
CA PHE A 215 -27.11 8.13 13.99
C PHE A 215 -28.61 7.92 13.75
N GLN A 216 -28.98 6.88 13.00
CA GLN A 216 -30.38 6.51 12.79
C GLN A 216 -31.04 6.11 14.10
N PHE A 217 -30.35 5.35 14.95
CA PHE A 217 -30.88 4.94 16.25
C PHE A 217 -31.21 6.16 17.13
N LYS A 218 -30.30 7.13 17.19
CA LYS A 218 -30.49 8.39 17.92
C LYS A 218 -31.72 9.15 17.41
N ALA A 219 -31.82 9.34 16.09
CA ALA A 219 -32.90 10.13 15.48
C ALA A 219 -34.28 9.47 15.63
N HIS A 220 -34.39 8.17 15.37
CA HIS A 220 -35.70 7.49 15.33
C HIS A 220 -36.17 7.03 16.71
N HIS A 221 -35.24 6.74 17.61
CA HIS A 221 -35.56 6.20 18.93
C HIS A 221 -35.26 7.23 20.02
N VAL A 222 -34.00 7.57 20.29
CA VAL A 222 -33.61 8.40 21.46
C VAL A 222 -34.33 9.75 21.50
N GLU A 223 -34.35 10.48 20.38
CA GLU A 223 -35.01 11.80 20.32
C GLU A 223 -36.53 11.71 20.48
N ARG A 224 -37.13 10.65 19.92
CA ARG A 224 -38.57 10.38 20.08
C ARG A 224 -38.92 10.04 21.53
N TYR A 225 -38.10 9.23 22.21
CA TYR A 225 -38.27 8.91 23.63
C TYR A 225 -38.16 10.15 24.52
N LEU A 226 -37.17 11.02 24.28
CA LEU A 226 -37.02 12.26 25.02
C LEU A 226 -38.21 13.19 24.83
N ALA A 227 -38.70 13.33 23.59
CA ALA A 227 -39.88 14.14 23.30
C ALA A 227 -41.13 13.62 24.03
N LEU A 228 -41.32 12.29 24.10
CA LEU A 228 -42.41 11.68 24.86
C LEU A 228 -42.30 11.92 26.36
N CYS A 229 -41.09 11.84 26.93
CA CYS A 229 -40.87 12.09 28.36
C CYS A 229 -41.10 13.56 28.73
N GLN A 230 -40.76 14.50 27.85
CA GLN A 230 -40.87 15.94 28.07
C GLN A 230 -42.27 16.51 27.78
N GLY A 231 -43.03 15.90 26.86
CA GLY A 231 -44.34 16.37 26.43
C GLY A 231 -45.51 16.02 27.36
N GLY A 232 -45.26 15.25 28.43
CA GLY A 232 -46.30 14.64 29.26
C GLY A 232 -46.86 13.39 28.57
N ILE A 233 -46.66 12.22 29.20
CA ILE A 233 -47.07 10.95 28.60
C ILE A 233 -48.59 10.79 28.72
N ASP A 234 -49.29 10.78 27.58
CA ASP A 234 -50.59 10.10 27.51
C ASP A 234 -50.30 8.60 27.42
N VAL A 235 -50.53 7.88 28.54
CA VAL A 235 -50.17 6.46 28.69
C VAL A 235 -50.84 5.58 27.64
N GLU A 236 -51.98 6.02 27.08
CA GLU A 236 -52.69 5.33 26.01
C GLU A 236 -52.01 5.47 24.63
N GLN A 237 -51.18 6.50 24.44
CA GLN A 237 -50.46 6.76 23.18
C GLN A 237 -49.04 6.18 23.16
N TRP A 238 -48.59 5.57 24.25
CA TRP A 238 -47.27 4.93 24.29
C TRP A 238 -47.26 3.68 23.40
N PRO A 239 -46.55 3.69 22.25
CA PRO A 239 -46.56 2.53 21.37
C PRO A 239 -45.69 1.46 22.02
N ARG A 240 -46.29 0.41 22.57
CA ARG A 240 -45.55 -0.78 23.08
C ARG A 240 -44.64 -1.41 22.00
N SER A 241 -44.91 -1.15 20.72
CA SER A 241 -44.02 -1.50 19.61
C SER A 241 -42.72 -0.69 19.63
N ALA A 242 -42.76 0.59 19.98
CA ALA A 242 -41.58 1.45 20.02
C ALA A 242 -40.57 1.01 21.09
N THR A 243 -41.05 0.41 22.20
CA THR A 243 -40.22 -0.15 23.27
C THR A 243 -39.50 -1.43 22.82
N MET A 244 -40.20 -2.38 22.22
CA MET A 244 -39.55 -3.61 21.71
C MET A 244 -38.51 -3.32 20.62
N ASP A 245 -38.83 -2.41 19.70
CA ASP A 245 -37.90 -2.02 18.63
C ASP A 245 -36.63 -1.38 19.22
N TYR A 246 -36.76 -0.56 20.27
CA TYR A 246 -35.62 0.09 20.93
C TYR A 246 -34.60 -0.92 21.47
N GLU A 247 -35.03 -1.90 22.26
CA GLU A 247 -34.09 -2.84 22.90
C GLU A 247 -33.48 -3.81 21.88
N GLN A 248 -34.26 -4.28 20.91
CA GLN A 248 -33.72 -5.13 19.85
C GLN A 248 -32.66 -4.39 19.03
N HIS A 249 -32.93 -3.13 18.64
CA HIS A 249 -31.96 -2.31 17.95
C HIS A 249 -30.74 -2.00 18.83
N TYR A 250 -30.92 -1.69 20.11
CA TYR A 250 -29.80 -1.43 21.02
C TYR A 250 -28.92 -2.66 21.24
N GLN A 251 -29.51 -3.85 21.38
CA GLN A 251 -28.79 -5.12 21.50
C GLN A 251 -28.02 -5.46 20.21
N ASN A 252 -28.62 -5.22 19.04
CA ASN A 252 -27.91 -5.32 17.76
C ASN A 252 -26.74 -4.32 17.70
N GLY A 253 -26.93 -3.12 18.26
CA GLY A 253 -25.88 -2.12 18.47
C GLY A 253 -24.72 -2.61 19.35
N ARG A 254 -24.98 -3.45 20.36
CA ARG A 254 -23.93 -3.99 21.26
C ARG A 254 -22.97 -4.94 20.57
N GLN A 255 -23.39 -5.62 19.51
CA GLN A 255 -22.47 -6.43 18.71
C GLN A 255 -21.33 -5.60 18.13
N TRP A 256 -21.58 -4.30 17.89
CA TRP A 256 -20.56 -3.37 17.48
C TRP A 256 -19.64 -2.95 18.63
N ARG A 257 -19.96 -3.16 19.91
CA ARG A 257 -19.04 -2.80 21.02
C ARG A 257 -17.87 -3.78 21.18
N THR A 258 -17.80 -4.89 20.44
CA THR A 258 -16.66 -5.81 20.46
C THR A 258 -15.50 -5.34 19.57
N TRP A 259 -15.09 -4.08 19.73
CA TRP A 259 -14.06 -3.40 18.95
C TRP A 259 -12.61 -3.81 19.28
N LYS A 260 -12.37 -5.10 19.42
CA LYS A 260 -11.02 -5.62 19.70
C LYS A 260 -10.02 -5.35 18.57
N GLU A 261 -10.48 -4.88 17.41
CA GLU A 261 -9.65 -4.70 16.22
C GLU A 261 -9.42 -3.22 15.84
N ILE A 262 -9.95 -2.27 16.61
CA ILE A 262 -9.68 -0.85 16.38
C ILE A 262 -8.25 -0.56 16.85
N THR A 263 -7.45 0.02 15.96
CA THR A 263 -6.06 0.41 16.23
C THR A 263 -5.95 1.90 15.97
N PHE A 264 -5.50 2.69 16.94
CA PHE A 264 -5.37 4.13 16.75
C PHE A 264 -4.02 4.64 17.25
N GLU A 265 -3.57 5.77 16.72
CA GLU A 265 -2.36 6.45 17.20
C GLU A 265 -2.77 7.52 18.23
N CYS A 266 -2.29 7.39 19.46
CA CYS A 266 -2.57 8.40 20.48
C CYS A 266 -1.87 9.72 20.14
N THR A 267 -2.60 10.83 20.14
CA THR A 267 -2.06 12.15 19.78
C THR A 267 -1.03 12.68 20.78
N HIS A 268 -1.01 12.18 22.02
CA HIS A 268 -0.06 12.63 23.05
C HIS A 268 1.24 11.83 23.10
N CYS A 269 1.16 10.50 23.03
CA CYS A 269 2.33 9.63 23.15
C CYS A 269 2.78 9.00 21.84
N HIS A 270 2.02 9.18 20.75
CA HIS A 270 2.27 8.59 19.43
C HIS A 270 2.33 7.06 19.40
N ALA A 271 1.91 6.40 20.48
CA ALA A 271 1.81 4.94 20.51
C ALA A 271 0.57 4.48 19.73
N THR A 272 0.75 3.43 18.93
CA THR A 272 -0.36 2.69 18.32
C THR A 272 -0.96 1.75 19.36
N ILE A 273 -2.25 1.89 19.63
CA ILE A 273 -2.94 1.19 20.70
C ILE A 273 -4.17 0.49 20.14
N GLU A 274 -4.37 -0.74 20.60
CA GLU A 274 -5.56 -1.54 20.30
C GLU A 274 -6.67 -1.24 21.32
N GLY A 275 -7.86 -0.91 20.82
CA GLY A 275 -9.04 -0.63 21.63
C GLY A 275 -9.73 0.68 21.26
N TRP A 276 -10.80 0.99 21.99
CA TRP A 276 -11.55 2.22 21.79
C TRP A 276 -10.80 3.43 22.39
N PRO A 277 -10.56 4.50 21.62
CA PRO A 277 -9.90 5.69 22.14
C PRO A 277 -10.81 6.54 23.03
N HIS A 278 -10.17 7.40 23.83
CA HIS A 278 -10.83 8.48 24.54
C HIS A 278 -10.63 9.80 23.79
N LEU A 279 -11.56 10.75 23.96
CA LEU A 279 -11.38 12.11 23.46
C LEU A 279 -10.92 13.04 24.57
N ASP A 280 -9.89 13.84 24.28
CA ASP A 280 -9.53 14.96 25.14
C ASP A 280 -10.49 16.15 24.98
N THR A 281 -10.24 17.23 25.71
CA THR A 281 -11.02 18.49 25.61
C THR A 281 -10.94 19.16 24.23
N SER A 282 -9.99 18.76 23.38
CA SER A 282 -9.81 19.24 22.02
C SER A 282 -10.32 18.25 20.96
N ALA A 283 -11.06 17.22 21.36
CA ALA A 283 -11.56 16.14 20.50
C ALA A 283 -10.44 15.38 19.75
N GLN A 284 -9.26 15.28 20.35
CA GLN A 284 -8.15 14.45 19.86
C GLN A 284 -8.18 13.06 20.49
N LEU A 285 -7.71 12.06 19.74
CA LEU A 285 -7.69 10.67 20.16
C LEU A 285 -6.57 10.44 21.18
N THR A 286 -6.95 10.01 22.37
CA THR A 286 -6.04 9.74 23.48
C THR A 286 -6.22 8.33 24.00
N CYS A 287 -5.14 7.77 24.53
CA CYS A 287 -5.18 6.49 25.19
C CYS A 287 -5.44 6.63 26.68
N LEU A 288 -5.88 5.54 27.30
CA LEU A 288 -6.21 5.52 28.73
C LEU A 288 -5.06 6.04 29.62
N PRO A 289 -3.77 5.69 29.40
CA PRO A 289 -2.67 6.27 30.16
C PRO A 289 -2.46 7.78 29.98
N CYS A 290 -2.78 8.31 28.80
CA CYS A 290 -2.62 9.74 28.50
C CYS A 290 -3.85 10.57 28.88
N MET A 291 -4.96 9.92 29.22
CA MET A 291 -6.17 10.57 29.69
C MET A 291 -5.86 11.23 31.05
N LYS A 292 -5.71 12.56 31.05
CA LYS A 292 -5.66 13.31 32.31
C LYS A 292 -7.03 13.18 32.97
N PRO A 293 -7.12 12.96 34.29
CA PRO A 293 -8.40 13.00 34.99
C PRO A 293 -9.01 14.38 34.74
N VAL A 294 -10.13 14.40 34.01
CA VAL A 294 -10.92 15.61 33.84
C VAL A 294 -11.60 15.85 35.18
N ASP A 295 -11.37 17.01 35.78
CA ASP A 295 -12.03 17.38 37.03
C ASP A 295 -13.56 17.24 36.85
N PRO A 296 -14.26 16.45 37.70
CA PRO A 296 -15.68 16.11 37.53
C PRO A 296 -16.65 17.31 37.65
N LEU A 297 -16.15 18.53 37.83
CA LEU A 297 -16.94 19.76 38.00
C LEU A 297 -17.08 20.58 36.71
N LEU A 298 -16.44 20.18 35.60
CA LEU A 298 -16.53 20.87 34.32
C LEU A 298 -17.59 20.22 33.41
N SER A 299 -18.83 20.75 33.52
CA SER A 299 -19.94 20.85 32.57
C SER A 299 -20.22 19.72 31.54
N PRO A 300 -21.50 19.37 31.27
CA PRO A 300 -21.85 18.49 30.15
C PRO A 300 -21.33 19.09 28.84
N ILE A 301 -20.58 18.30 28.07
CA ILE A 301 -20.16 18.67 26.72
C ILE A 301 -21.45 19.00 25.95
N PRO A 302 -21.69 20.26 25.55
CA PRO A 302 -22.90 20.59 24.83
C PRO A 302 -22.88 19.78 23.54
N CYS A 303 -23.95 19.00 23.31
CA CYS A 303 -24.21 18.38 22.02
C CYS A 303 -24.23 19.49 20.97
N ILE A 304 -23.09 19.77 20.33
CA ILE A 304 -23.02 20.73 19.24
C ILE A 304 -23.88 20.12 18.14
N THR A 305 -25.10 20.65 17.97
CA THR A 305 -25.92 20.41 16.79
C THR A 305 -25.08 20.84 15.58
N SER A 306 -24.54 19.85 14.89
CA SER A 306 -23.72 19.98 13.68
C SER A 306 -24.57 20.53 12.53
N HIS A 307 -24.90 21.82 12.60
CA HIS A 307 -25.08 22.67 11.43
C HIS A 307 -23.83 23.54 11.28
N ARG A 308 -22.70 22.90 10.94
CA ARG A 308 -21.59 23.61 10.32
C ARG A 308 -21.33 22.97 8.97
N HIS A 309 -21.58 23.76 7.93
CA HIS A 309 -20.97 23.58 6.62
C HIS A 309 -19.49 23.28 6.79
N ASN A 310 -19.09 22.09 6.40
CA ASN A 310 -17.70 21.72 6.22
C ASN A 310 -17.17 22.60 5.07
N PRO A 311 -16.24 23.56 5.28
CA PRO A 311 -15.57 24.17 4.15
C PRO A 311 -14.72 23.06 3.54
N ARG A 312 -15.04 22.65 2.31
CA ARG A 312 -14.20 21.74 1.53
C ARG A 312 -12.73 22.16 1.69
N PRO A 313 -11.81 21.24 1.99
CA PRO A 313 -10.39 21.56 1.87
C PRO A 313 -10.14 22.05 0.44
N ARG A 314 -9.62 23.28 0.31
CA ARG A 314 -9.13 23.77 -0.98
C ARG A 314 -7.98 22.84 -1.37
N LEU A 315 -8.23 22.02 -2.38
CA LEU A 315 -7.19 21.32 -3.11
C LEU A 315 -6.13 22.35 -3.54
N PRO A 316 -4.82 22.04 -3.42
CA PRO A 316 -3.80 22.89 -4.02
C PRO A 316 -4.08 23.02 -5.51
N SER A 317 -4.09 24.25 -5.99
CA SER A 317 -4.22 24.60 -7.41
C SER A 317 -3.10 23.91 -8.19
N ILE A 318 -3.47 22.87 -8.92
CA ILE A 318 -2.62 22.17 -9.89
C ILE A 318 -2.20 23.20 -10.95
N PRO A 319 -0.90 23.37 -11.25
CA PRO A 319 -0.47 24.18 -12.38
C PRO A 319 -1.03 23.57 -13.66
N SER A 320 -1.70 24.39 -14.45
CA SER A 320 -2.23 24.06 -15.78
C SER A 320 -1.09 23.62 -16.72
N ILE A 321 -0.83 22.31 -16.76
CA ILE A 321 -0.06 21.64 -17.80
C ILE A 321 -0.99 20.62 -18.47
N LEU A 322 -1.98 21.12 -19.21
CA LEU A 322 -2.78 20.32 -20.14
C LEU A 322 -2.97 21.14 -21.42
N SER A 323 -1.92 21.20 -22.23
CA SER A 323 -2.00 21.63 -23.63
C SER A 323 -1.28 20.64 -24.55
N SER A 324 -1.52 19.32 -24.42
CA SER A 324 -0.94 18.35 -25.37
C SER A 324 -1.56 16.94 -25.46
N THR A 325 -2.74 16.64 -24.90
CA THR A 325 -3.32 15.26 -24.95
C THR A 325 -4.67 15.12 -25.66
N LEU A 326 -5.08 16.12 -26.44
CA LEU A 326 -6.34 16.11 -27.20
C LEU A 326 -6.50 15.06 -28.33
N PRO A 327 -5.47 14.45 -28.94
CA PRO A 327 -5.71 13.46 -30.00
C PRO A 327 -5.97 12.02 -29.49
N TYR A 328 -5.73 11.69 -28.21
CA TYR A 328 -5.86 10.30 -27.72
C TYR A 328 -7.26 9.97 -27.19
N VAL A 329 -7.98 10.96 -26.64
CA VAL A 329 -9.31 10.75 -26.02
C VAL A 329 -10.40 10.51 -27.08
N LYS A 330 -10.25 11.03 -28.30
CA LYS A 330 -11.20 10.77 -29.41
C LYS A 330 -11.14 9.33 -29.93
N LYS A 331 -9.98 8.66 -29.92
CA LYS A 331 -9.84 7.26 -30.34
C LYS A 331 -10.40 6.26 -29.33
N LEU A 332 -10.33 6.56 -28.03
CA LEU A 332 -10.91 5.70 -26.99
C LEU A 332 -12.44 5.76 -26.97
N LYS A 333 -13.05 6.93 -27.21
CA LYS A 333 -14.51 7.05 -27.31
C LYS A 333 -15.11 6.30 -28.52
N SER A 334 -14.43 6.28 -29.67
CA SER A 334 -14.95 5.52 -30.83
C SER A 334 -14.82 4.00 -30.66
N ALA A 335 -13.80 3.53 -29.94
CA ALA A 335 -13.60 2.11 -29.64
C ALA A 335 -14.55 1.56 -28.55
N LEU A 336 -15.00 2.42 -27.63
CA LEU A 336 -15.98 2.06 -26.60
C LEU A 336 -17.41 2.01 -27.15
N ASN A 337 -17.79 2.95 -28.02
CA ASN A 337 -19.13 2.94 -28.61
C ASN A 337 -19.35 1.75 -29.56
N THR A 338 -18.34 1.35 -30.33
CA THR A 338 -18.43 0.15 -31.19
C THR A 338 -18.54 -1.17 -30.41
N LYS A 339 -17.97 -1.24 -29.20
CA LYS A 339 -18.14 -2.41 -28.31
C LYS A 339 -19.51 -2.46 -27.63
N ILE A 340 -20.08 -1.29 -27.30
CA ILE A 340 -21.41 -1.21 -26.68
C ILE A 340 -22.49 -1.56 -27.72
N ASP A 341 -22.37 -1.11 -28.96
CA ASP A 341 -23.31 -1.47 -30.05
C ASP A 341 -23.21 -2.94 -30.46
N PHE A 342 -22.02 -3.56 -30.33
CA PHE A 342 -21.83 -4.99 -30.58
C PHE A 342 -22.50 -5.87 -29.50
N LEU A 343 -22.52 -5.40 -28.25
CA LEU A 343 -23.16 -6.09 -27.12
C LEU A 343 -24.68 -5.89 -27.12
N ALA A 344 -25.18 -4.74 -27.58
CA ALA A 344 -26.61 -4.46 -27.70
C ALA A 344 -27.31 -5.35 -28.76
N ASN A 345 -26.59 -5.77 -29.81
CA ASN A 345 -27.14 -6.56 -30.91
C ASN A 345 -26.97 -8.08 -30.78
N ASN A 346 -26.36 -8.59 -29.70
CA ASN A 346 -26.13 -10.02 -29.49
C ASN A 346 -26.50 -10.47 -28.06
N SER A 347 -27.80 -10.44 -27.74
CA SER A 347 -28.34 -10.80 -26.42
C SER A 347 -28.04 -12.23 -25.96
N LEU A 348 -27.61 -13.12 -26.87
CA LEU A 348 -27.27 -14.52 -26.55
C LEU A 348 -25.81 -14.74 -26.10
N LEU A 349 -24.92 -13.75 -26.24
CA LEU A 349 -23.52 -13.90 -25.82
C LEU A 349 -23.26 -13.51 -24.36
N VAL A 350 -24.21 -12.81 -23.73
CA VAL A 350 -24.06 -12.33 -22.33
C VAL A 350 -24.25 -13.47 -21.32
N SER A 351 -25.01 -14.53 -21.63
CA SER A 351 -25.23 -15.62 -20.66
C SER A 351 -24.05 -16.57 -20.51
N ARG A 352 -23.17 -16.69 -21.52
CA ARG A 352 -22.08 -17.67 -21.52
C ARG A 352 -20.81 -17.19 -20.80
N HIS A 353 -20.60 -15.88 -20.68
CA HIS A 353 -19.48 -15.32 -19.95
C HIS A 353 -19.75 -15.13 -18.45
N PHE A 354 -21.01 -14.98 -18.05
CA PHE A 354 -21.35 -14.75 -16.63
C PHE A 354 -21.24 -16.02 -15.78
N TYR A 355 -21.52 -17.20 -16.35
CA TYR A 355 -21.45 -18.47 -15.61
C TYR A 355 -20.04 -19.04 -15.42
N ARG A 356 -19.03 -18.51 -16.11
CA ARG A 356 -17.64 -19.02 -16.00
C ARG A 356 -16.83 -18.36 -14.88
N SER A 357 -17.31 -17.25 -14.31
CA SER A 357 -16.62 -16.50 -13.25
C SER A 357 -17.14 -16.81 -11.84
N ILE A 358 -18.09 -17.74 -11.70
CA ILE A 358 -18.69 -18.14 -10.41
C ILE A 358 -18.16 -19.52 -9.95
N LEU A 359 -17.37 -20.23 -10.79
CA LEU A 359 -16.89 -21.58 -10.50
C LEU A 359 -15.37 -21.78 -10.64
N THR A 360 -14.60 -20.69 -10.51
CA THR A 360 -13.15 -20.70 -10.26
C THR A 360 -12.84 -19.59 -9.30
#